data_AF-A0A453T6E2-F1
#
_entry.id   AF-A0A453T6E2-F1
#
_cell.length_a   1.000
_cell.length_b   1.000
_cell.length_c   1.000
_cell.angle_alpha   90.00
_cell.angle_beta   90.00
_cell.angle_gamma   90.00
#
_symmetry.space_group_name_H-M   'P 1'
#
loop_
_entity.id
_entity.type
_entity.pdbx_description
1 polymer ?
#
loop_
_entity_poly.entity_id
_entity_poly.type
_entity_poly.pdbx_seq_one_letter_code
_entity_poly.pdbx_strand_id
1 'polypeptide(L)'
;MAVTLSIAMSLWGLQVVICEESHTVHDMSFVIYIARCMPVLAADLLSYASGNSDHVEALRVYLLSRSISRLKNEFQTGNGKITVRCIEGYPPIDLQLGKHVFLSAGDFYQANRS
;
A
#
# COMPACT_ATOMS: atom_id res chain seq x y z
N MET A 1 10.58 13.61 20.97
CA MET A 1 9.86 14.24 19.84
C MET A 1 9.97 13.27 18.68
N ALA A 2 8.91 12.53 18.36
CA ALA A 2 8.93 11.59 17.24
C ALA A 2 8.95 12.40 15.94
N VAL A 3 9.97 12.22 15.12
CA VAL A 3 10.00 12.80 13.77
C VAL A 3 9.45 11.73 12.84
N THR A 4 8.19 11.87 12.46
CA THR A 4 7.64 11.07 11.36
C THR A 4 8.24 11.60 10.06
N LEU A 5 9.35 11.01 9.65
CA LEU A 5 9.93 11.28 8.34
C LEU A 5 9.21 10.38 7.33
N SER A 6 8.11 10.86 6.77
CA SER A 6 7.50 10.25 5.59
C SER A 6 8.44 10.46 4.41
N ILE A 7 9.49 9.64 4.32
CA ILE A 7 10.26 9.48 3.09
C ILE A 7 9.34 8.73 2.12
N ALA A 8 8.49 9.46 1.41
CA ALA A 8 7.88 8.95 0.19
C ALA A 8 8.99 8.82 -0.85
N MET A 9 9.82 7.78 -0.74
CA MET A 9 10.63 7.30 -1.85
C MET A 9 9.66 6.68 -2.85
N SER A 10 8.91 7.53 -3.58
CA SER A 10 8.08 7.15 -4.74
C SER A 10 8.97 6.80 -5.94
N LEU A 11 10.06 6.10 -5.68
CA LEU A 11 10.99 5.57 -6.65
C LEU A 11 10.52 4.13 -6.90
N TRP A 12 9.87 3.90 -8.04
CA TRP A 12 9.63 2.57 -8.61
C TRP A 12 8.59 1.68 -7.89
N GLY A 13 7.39 2.21 -7.59
CA GLY A 13 6.24 1.38 -7.18
C GLY A 13 6.27 0.84 -5.74
N LEU A 14 7.11 1.41 -4.88
CA LEU A 14 7.16 1.13 -3.46
C LEU A 14 6.89 2.43 -2.67
N GLN A 15 6.04 2.35 -1.63
CA GLN A 15 5.90 3.43 -0.65
C GLN A 15 6.23 2.86 0.73
N VAL A 16 7.16 3.51 1.43
CA VAL A 16 7.55 3.13 2.80
C VAL A 16 7.41 4.34 3.71
N VAL A 17 6.76 4.17 4.85
CA VAL A 17 6.77 5.18 5.92
C VAL A 17 7.82 4.76 6.94
N ILE A 18 8.75 5.65 7.25
CA ILE A 18 9.79 5.42 8.27
C ILE A 18 9.50 6.35 9.45
N CYS A 19 9.40 5.77 10.64
CA CYS A 19 9.35 6.51 11.90
C CYS A 19 10.65 6.27 12.64
N GLU A 20 11.29 7.34 13.09
CA GLU A 20 12.48 7.28 13.93
C GLU A 20 12.14 7.85 15.31
N GLU A 21 12.47 7.09 16.36
CA GLU A 21 12.32 7.53 17.74
C GLU A 21 13.58 7.22 18.55
N SER A 22 14.16 8.27 19.14
CA SER A 22 15.34 8.17 20.00
C SER A 22 14.93 8.12 21.47
N HIS A 23 15.50 7.17 22.21
CA HIS A 23 15.21 6.93 23.62
C HIS A 23 16.51 6.89 24.43
N THR A 24 16.44 7.34 25.70
CA THR A 24 17.54 7.26 26.67
C THR A 24 17.02 6.67 27.98
N VAL A 25 17.62 5.58 28.45
CA VAL A 25 17.23 4.86 29.67
C VAL A 25 18.49 4.43 30.43
N HIS A 26 18.64 4.84 31.70
CA HIS A 26 19.77 4.48 32.57
C HIS A 26 21.16 4.54 31.86
N ASP A 27 21.53 5.72 31.34
CA ASP A 27 22.78 5.97 30.60
C ASP A 27 22.98 5.18 29.30
N MET A 28 21.96 4.44 28.83
CA MET A 28 21.93 3.81 27.52
C MET A 28 21.07 4.63 26.56
N SER A 29 21.52 4.78 25.31
CA SER A 29 20.76 5.41 24.23
C SER A 29 20.54 4.42 23.09
N PHE A 30 19.30 4.37 22.58
CA PHE A 30 18.94 3.56 21.42
C PHE A 30 17.96 4.31 20.53
N VAL A 31 17.99 3.97 19.24
CA VAL A 31 17.07 4.50 18.23
C VAL A 31 16.20 3.36 17.72
N ILE A 32 14.89 3.55 17.73
CA ILE A 32 13.94 2.63 17.13
C ILE A 32 13.55 3.17 15.76
N TYR A 33 13.72 2.32 14.74
CA TYR A 33 13.21 2.55 13.40
C TYR A 33 12.00 1.66 13.16
N ILE A 34 10.87 2.26 12.79
CA ILE A 34 9.68 1.54 12.34
C ILE A 34 9.48 1.85 10.86
N ALA A 35 9.60 0.83 10.01
CA ALA A 35 9.33 0.94 8.58
C ALA A 35 8.03 0.18 8.22
N ARG A 36 7.10 0.84 7.53
CA ARG A 36 5.88 0.23 7.02
C ARG A 36 5.79 0.39 5.51
N CYS A 37 5.77 -0.73 4.79
CA CYS A 37 5.44 -0.75 3.36
C CYS A 37 3.93 -0.51 3.17
N MET A 38 3.59 0.26 2.15
CA MET A 38 2.22 0.63 1.81
C MET A 38 1.91 0.21 0.37
N PRO A 39 0.69 -0.31 0.10
CA PRO A 39 0.22 -0.54 -1.25
C PRO A 39 0.25 0.74 -2.10
N VAL A 40 0.72 0.63 -3.34
CA VAL A 40 0.65 1.69 -4.34
C VAL A 40 -0.45 1.37 -5.34
N LEU A 41 -1.32 2.35 -5.59
CA LEU A 41 -2.37 2.27 -6.59
C LEU A 41 -1.87 2.80 -7.93
N ALA A 42 -2.24 2.14 -9.03
CA ALA A 42 -1.94 2.62 -10.37
C ALA A 42 -2.71 3.91 -10.71
N ALA A 43 -2.13 4.77 -11.54
CA ALA A 43 -2.73 6.06 -11.88
C ALA A 43 -4.02 5.92 -12.73
N ASP A 44 -4.17 4.83 -13.48
CA ASP A 44 -5.32 4.55 -14.33
C ASP A 44 -6.53 3.98 -13.56
N LEU A 45 -6.39 3.74 -12.25
CA LEU A 45 -7.44 3.19 -11.40
C LEU A 45 -8.74 4.00 -11.40
N LEU A 46 -8.65 5.31 -11.69
CA LEU A 46 -9.81 6.19 -11.82
C LEU A 46 -10.81 5.69 -12.86
N SER A 47 -10.33 5.11 -13.97
CA SER A 47 -11.20 4.52 -15.00
C SER A 47 -11.97 3.30 -14.48
N TYR A 48 -11.36 2.50 -13.60
CA TYR A 48 -11.97 1.33 -12.96
C TYR A 48 -12.96 1.70 -11.85
N ALA A 49 -12.85 2.93 -11.33
CA ALA A 49 -13.77 3.51 -10.38
C ALA A 49 -14.88 4.35 -11.05
N SER A 50 -15.13 4.16 -12.35
CA SER A 50 -16.12 4.92 -13.14
C SER A 50 -15.89 6.44 -13.09
N GLY A 51 -14.63 6.89 -13.01
CA GLY A 51 -14.29 8.30 -12.90
C GLY A 51 -14.51 8.91 -11.51
N ASN A 52 -14.86 8.11 -10.51
CA ASN A 52 -15.15 8.61 -9.17
C ASN A 52 -13.90 8.64 -8.29
N SER A 53 -13.37 9.83 -8.03
CA SER A 53 -12.20 10.04 -7.17
C SER A 53 -12.43 9.61 -5.72
N ASP A 54 -13.65 9.77 -5.21
CA ASP A 54 -13.99 9.42 -3.83
C ASP A 54 -14.02 7.90 -3.65
N HIS A 55 -14.42 7.16 -4.68
CA HIS A 55 -14.31 5.69 -4.70
C HIS A 55 -12.84 5.25 -4.69
N VAL A 56 -11.98 5.90 -5.49
CA VAL A 56 -10.53 5.62 -5.50
C VAL A 56 -9.91 5.89 -4.12
N GLU A 57 -10.31 6.98 -3.46
CA GLU A 57 -9.80 7.32 -2.15
C GLU A 57 -10.32 6.37 -1.06
N ALA A 58 -11.61 6.00 -1.11
CA ALA A 58 -12.16 4.98 -0.23
C ALA A 58 -11.44 3.63 -0.40
N LEU A 59 -11.10 3.26 -1.65
CA LEU A 59 -10.31 2.08 -1.93
C LEU A 59 -8.87 2.20 -1.41
N ARG A 60 -8.24 3.37 -1.54
CA ARG A 60 -6.92 3.63 -0.94
C ARG A 60 -6.97 3.41 0.56
N VAL A 61 -7.91 4.04 1.26
CA VAL A 61 -8.09 3.90 2.71
C VAL A 61 -8.32 2.43 3.09
N TYR A 62 -9.18 1.73 2.35
CA TYR A 62 -9.41 0.30 2.54
C TYR A 62 -8.10 -0.49 2.48
N LEU A 63 -7.30 -0.35 1.42
CA LEU A 63 -6.05 -1.10 1.25
C LEU A 63 -5.00 -0.72 2.30
N LEU A 64 -4.89 0.56 2.67
CA LEU A 64 -3.93 1.04 3.68
C LEU A 64 -4.27 0.52 5.10
N SER A 65 -5.55 0.29 5.38
CA SER A 65 -6.00 -0.28 6.67
C SER A 65 -5.59 -1.75 6.85
N ARG A 66 -5.27 -2.46 5.75
CA ARG A 66 -4.95 -3.89 5.76
C ARG A 66 -3.47 -4.13 6.07
N SER A 67 -3.14 -5.32 6.56
CA SER A 67 -1.74 -5.74 6.62
C SER A 67 -1.26 -6.19 5.23
N ILE A 68 -0.04 -5.81 4.86
CA ILE A 68 0.61 -6.22 3.61
C ILE A 68 0.61 -7.76 3.47
N SER A 69 0.87 -8.48 4.56
CA SER A 69 0.89 -9.95 4.57
C SER A 69 -0.48 -10.56 4.25
N ARG A 70 -1.57 -9.97 4.75
CA ARG A 70 -2.94 -10.42 4.43
C ARG A 70 -3.28 -10.13 2.98
N LEU A 71 -3.03 -8.91 2.51
CA LEU A 71 -3.25 -8.56 1.10
C LEU A 71 -2.48 -9.51 0.18
N LYS A 72 -1.21 -9.77 0.47
CA LYS A 72 -0.38 -10.68 -0.33
C LYS A 72 -0.98 -12.09 -0.39
N ASN A 73 -1.46 -12.62 0.74
CA ASN A 73 -2.13 -13.92 0.79
C ASN A 73 -3.45 -13.92 -0.01
N GLU A 74 -4.26 -12.87 0.11
CA GLU A 74 -5.51 -12.74 -0.65
C GLU A 74 -5.28 -12.72 -2.15
N PHE A 75 -4.31 -11.93 -2.63
CA PHE A 75 -3.92 -11.94 -4.04
C PHE A 75 -3.36 -13.31 -4.47
N GLN A 76 -2.53 -13.96 -3.64
CA GLN A 76 -2.01 -15.30 -3.95
C GLN A 76 -3.12 -16.35 -4.08
N THR A 77 -4.05 -16.37 -3.13
CA THR A 77 -5.22 -17.27 -3.13
C THR A 77 -6.12 -17.00 -4.33
N GLY A 78 -6.29 -15.74 -4.72
CA GLY A 78 -7.06 -15.33 -5.89
C GLY A 78 -6.29 -15.33 -7.22
N ASN A 79 -5.13 -15.99 -7.29
CA ASN A 79 -4.29 -16.08 -8.50
C ASN A 79 -3.95 -14.70 -9.11
N GLY A 80 -3.49 -13.78 -8.25
CA GLY A 80 -3.14 -12.41 -8.59
C GLY A 80 -4.32 -11.44 -8.63
N LYS A 81 -5.54 -11.85 -8.23
CA LYS A 81 -6.74 -11.02 -8.26
C LYS A 81 -7.52 -11.03 -6.95
N ILE A 82 -8.18 -9.92 -6.62
CA ILE A 82 -9.16 -9.80 -5.53
C ILE A 82 -10.35 -8.96 -5.97
N THR A 83 -11.51 -9.16 -5.37
CA THR A 83 -12.67 -8.28 -5.52
C THR A 83 -12.95 -7.59 -4.20
N VAL A 84 -12.92 -6.26 -4.17
CA VAL A 84 -13.28 -5.47 -2.99
C VAL A 84 -14.76 -5.15 -3.05
N ARG A 85 -15.54 -5.67 -2.08
CA ARG A 85 -17.02 -5.56 -2.04
C ARG A 85 -17.56 -4.80 -0.83
N CYS A 86 -16.73 -4.54 0.16
CA CYS A 86 -17.15 -4.08 1.48
C CYS A 86 -17.09 -2.56 1.64
N ILE A 87 -16.81 -1.79 0.58
CA ILE A 87 -16.84 -0.33 0.64
C ILE A 87 -18.29 0.11 0.44
N GLU A 88 -18.91 0.59 1.51
CA GLU A 88 -20.29 1.05 1.50
C GLU A 88 -20.47 2.22 0.52
N GLY A 89 -21.59 2.24 -0.20
CA GLY A 89 -21.91 3.29 -1.16
C GLY A 89 -21.23 3.14 -2.53
N TYR A 90 -20.35 2.15 -2.71
CA TYR A 90 -19.63 1.94 -3.96
C TYR A 90 -19.82 0.53 -4.54
N PRO A 91 -19.79 0.38 -5.89
CA PRO A 91 -19.87 -0.92 -6.52
C PRO A 91 -18.60 -1.74 -6.26
N PRO A 92 -18.67 -3.08 -6.33
CA PRO A 92 -17.49 -3.93 -6.26
C PRO A 92 -16.42 -3.56 -7.29
N ILE A 93 -15.15 -3.61 -6.88
CA ILE A 93 -14.01 -3.34 -7.77
C ILE A 93 -13.04 -4.51 -7.80
N ASP A 94 -12.68 -4.94 -9.01
CA ASP A 94 -11.73 -6.03 -9.25
C ASP A 94 -10.31 -5.47 -9.37
N LEU A 95 -9.42 -6.00 -8.55
CA LEU A 95 -8.04 -5.56 -8.46
C LEU A 95 -7.11 -6.69 -8.91
N GLN A 96 -6.11 -6.33 -9.69
CA GLN A 96 -5.05 -7.25 -10.12
C GLN A 96 -3.70 -6.73 -9.63
N LEU A 97 -2.92 -7.63 -9.01
CA LEU A 97 -1.56 -7.34 -8.58
C LEU A 97 -0.67 -7.08 -9.80
N GLY A 98 0.17 -6.05 -9.73
CA GLY A 98 1.05 -5.64 -10.84
C GLY A 98 0.33 -4.82 -11.93
N LYS A 99 -0.99 -4.63 -11.83
CA LYS A 99 -1.75 -3.80 -12.78
C LYS A 99 -2.46 -2.66 -12.07
N HIS A 100 -3.33 -2.98 -11.10
CA HIS A 100 -4.12 -2.00 -10.35
C HIS A 100 -3.45 -1.64 -9.02
N VAL A 101 -2.77 -2.61 -8.41
CA VAL A 101 -2.14 -2.50 -7.09
C VAL A 101 -0.73 -3.09 -7.13
N PHE A 102 0.21 -2.44 -6.45
CA PHE A 102 1.57 -2.92 -6.22
C PHE A 102 1.81 -3.00 -4.71
N LEU A 103 2.19 -4.18 -4.21
CA LEU A 103 2.48 -4.39 -2.78
C LEU A 103 3.98 -4.32 -2.49
N SER A 104 4.80 -4.46 -3.52
CA SER A 104 6.25 -4.43 -3.47
C SER A 104 6.86 -3.95 -4.78
N ALA A 105 8.13 -3.54 -4.74
CA ALA A 105 8.92 -3.24 -5.93
C ALA A 105 9.04 -4.44 -6.89
N GLY A 106 8.95 -5.67 -6.37
CA GLY A 106 8.95 -6.89 -7.18
C GLY A 106 7.75 -6.95 -8.14
N ASP A 107 6.56 -6.59 -7.65
CA ASP A 107 5.33 -6.55 -8.46
C ASP A 107 5.46 -5.52 -9.59
N PHE A 108 6.03 -4.36 -9.28
CA PHE A 108 6.26 -3.28 -10.26
C PHE A 108 7.29 -3.68 -11.31
N TYR A 109 8.39 -4.28 -10.89
CA TYR A 109 9.44 -4.74 -11.80
C TYR A 109 8.93 -5.85 -12.73
N GLN A 110 8.15 -6.79 -12.20
CA GLN A 110 7.56 -7.87 -12.99
C GLN A 110 6.57 -7.37 -14.03
N ALA A 111 5.73 -6.38 -13.67
CA ALA A 111 4.75 -5.78 -14.57
C ALA A 111 5.38 -5.01 -15.75
N ASN A 112 6.54 -4.39 -15.53
CA ASN A 112 7.23 -3.62 -16.58
C ASN A 112 8.19 -4.46 -17.43
N ARG A 113 8.32 -5.76 -17.15
CA ARG A 113 9.21 -6.67 -17.88
C ARG A 113 8.48 -7.58 -18.87
N SER A 114 7.15 -7.57 -18.85
CA SER A 114 6.27 -8.40 -19.69
C SER A 114 5.77 -7.66 -20.93
#